data_AF-A0A420M676-F1
#
_entry.id   AF-A0A420M676-F1
#
_cell.length_a   1.000
_cell.length_b   1.000
_cell.length_c   1.000
_cell.angle_alpha   90.00
_cell.angle_beta   90.00
_cell.angle_gamma   90.00
#
_symmetry.space_group_name_H-M   'P 1'
#
loop_
_entity.id
_entity.type
_entity.pdbx_description
1 polymer ?
#
loop_
_entity_poly.entity_id
_entity_poly.type
_entity_poly.pdbx_seq_one_letter_code
_entity_poly.pdbx_strand_id
1 'polypeptide(L)'
;MLGCPSYTAESGTEEEKMAIIERWLTAADSPIIVATSALGPGFDYPHIRLVIHVDAPSLLTDFSQESGRAGRDGEVAESIVLLSAAWQPQLGRPVAADKEAMQLYLLQEYCSRGVLSQFLDSKPDWRWCMEGDELCSVCPEHHAQCRPPTLEFHLPRPLRDKTEAGQDGDNGSADLAVSEMIFTGPAEVLHQDQVRDEELSRYERDLETMKGCCLYCRVEGKSFEHTVTACARRFDWIRAKQKALRDCQSKKKEWMDRHAVCWKCYQPQEICRAADPEYEGDNSCQYPDMVMPLCFGAFSRPGRTKWFLKHFNESFKTCQEYMLWLGKGASLGGSRCVNANCVAAILLREFE
;
A
#
# COMPACT_ATOMS: atom_id res chain seq x y z
N MET A 1 -6.13 -40.05 -0.13
CA MET A 1 -6.03 -38.90 0.78
C MET A 1 -4.79 -39.10 1.65
N LEU A 2 -4.04 -38.04 1.96
CA LEU A 2 -2.76 -38.08 2.67
C LEU A 2 -2.85 -38.49 4.15
N GLY A 3 -4.04 -38.84 4.65
CA GLY A 3 -4.23 -39.27 6.05
C GLY A 3 -4.02 -38.16 7.08
N CYS A 4 -4.00 -36.89 6.65
CA CYS A 4 -3.78 -35.72 7.48
C CYS A 4 -5.02 -34.82 7.54
N PRO A 5 -5.15 -33.96 8.57
CA PRO A 5 -6.22 -32.96 8.65
C PRO A 5 -6.18 -31.98 7.46
N SER A 6 -7.37 -31.50 7.06
CA SER A 6 -7.54 -30.49 6.02
C SER A 6 -8.21 -29.24 6.58
N TYR A 7 -7.66 -28.06 6.30
CA TYR A 7 -8.17 -26.77 6.75
C TYR A 7 -8.48 -25.86 5.57
N THR A 8 -9.74 -25.43 5.46
CA THR A 8 -10.23 -24.57 4.37
C THR A 8 -11.22 -23.55 4.93
N ALA A 9 -11.62 -22.58 4.11
CA ALA A 9 -12.71 -21.66 4.48
C ALA A 9 -14.04 -22.39 4.78
N GLU A 10 -14.24 -23.59 4.22
CA GLU A 10 -15.45 -24.40 4.39
C GLU A 10 -15.34 -25.41 5.55
N SER A 11 -14.26 -25.38 6.34
CA SER A 11 -13.99 -26.33 7.44
C SER A 11 -14.90 -26.16 8.66
N GLY A 12 -16.06 -25.51 8.52
CA GLY A 12 -17.06 -25.40 9.57
C GLY A 12 -16.99 -24.14 10.42
N THR A 13 -17.51 -24.22 11.64
CA THR A 13 -17.49 -23.10 12.60
C THR A 13 -16.08 -22.82 13.13
N GLU A 14 -15.89 -21.70 13.82
CA GLU A 14 -14.59 -21.37 14.42
C GLU A 14 -14.15 -22.42 15.46
N GLU A 15 -15.08 -23.02 16.19
CA GLU A 15 -14.80 -24.12 17.11
C GLU A 15 -14.29 -25.37 16.37
N GLU A 16 -14.88 -25.71 15.22
CA GLU A 16 -14.47 -26.85 14.40
C GLU A 16 -13.07 -26.63 13.79
N LYS A 17 -12.81 -25.42 13.31
CA LYS A 17 -11.49 -24.99 12.82
C LYS A 17 -10.42 -25.08 13.91
N MET A 18 -10.72 -24.63 15.12
CA MET A 18 -9.81 -24.73 16.26
C MET A 18 -9.53 -26.18 16.65
N ALA A 19 -10.55 -27.04 16.64
CA ALA A 19 -10.38 -28.47 16.92
C ALA A 19 -9.50 -29.17 15.87
N ILE A 20 -9.53 -28.75 14.60
CA ILE A 20 -8.64 -29.26 13.54
C ILE A 20 -7.19 -28.90 13.86
N ILE A 21 -6.92 -27.65 14.24
CA ILE A 21 -5.58 -27.18 14.59
C ILE A 21 -5.06 -27.90 15.84
N GLU A 22 -5.86 -27.99 16.90
CA GLU A 22 -5.48 -28.70 18.13
C GLU A 22 -5.16 -30.17 17.87
N ARG A 23 -5.96 -30.85 17.04
CA ARG A 23 -5.70 -32.22 16.64
C ARG A 23 -4.38 -32.36 15.88
N TRP A 24 -4.08 -31.45 14.97
CA TRP A 24 -2.81 -31.46 14.24
C TRP A 24 -1.62 -31.24 15.19
N LEU A 25 -1.69 -30.25 16.08
CA LEU A 25 -0.60 -29.93 17.00
C LEU A 25 -0.32 -31.03 18.04
N THR A 26 -1.32 -31.81 18.41
CA THR A 26 -1.21 -32.89 19.42
C THR A 26 -0.92 -34.26 18.82
N ALA A 27 -1.09 -34.43 17.51
CA ALA A 27 -0.89 -35.71 16.82
C ALA A 27 0.60 -35.98 16.55
N ALA A 28 1.26 -36.68 17.48
CA ALA A 28 2.66 -37.10 17.31
C ALA A 28 2.91 -37.92 16.03
N ASP A 29 1.93 -38.72 15.60
CA ASP A 29 2.04 -39.62 14.44
C ASP A 29 1.53 -38.99 13.12
N SER A 30 1.01 -37.75 13.15
CA SER A 30 0.50 -37.05 11.95
C SER A 30 0.82 -35.54 12.03
N PRO A 31 2.11 -35.16 11.90
CA PRO A 31 2.57 -33.78 12.07
C PRO A 31 2.27 -32.87 10.88
N ILE A 32 1.41 -33.30 9.95
CA ILE A 32 1.13 -32.61 8.69
C ILE A 32 -0.29 -32.09 8.71
N ILE A 33 -0.50 -30.89 8.18
CA ILE A 33 -1.81 -30.33 7.86
C ILE A 33 -1.82 -29.84 6.42
N VAL A 34 -2.93 -30.04 5.72
CA VAL A 34 -3.14 -29.46 4.39
C VAL A 34 -4.10 -28.30 4.53
N ALA A 35 -3.70 -27.12 4.06
CA ALA A 35 -4.50 -25.92 4.22
C ALA A 35 -4.57 -25.08 2.94
N THR A 36 -5.64 -24.31 2.79
CA THR A 36 -5.66 -23.15 1.88
C THR A 36 -5.19 -21.89 2.63
N SER A 37 -5.12 -20.75 1.93
CA SER A 37 -4.83 -19.42 2.52
C SER A 37 -5.77 -19.02 3.68
N ALA A 38 -6.86 -19.78 3.91
CA ALA A 38 -7.73 -19.65 5.07
C ALA A 38 -7.02 -19.93 6.41
N LEU A 39 -5.95 -20.75 6.44
CA LEU A 39 -5.13 -20.97 7.64
C LEU A 39 -4.16 -19.79 7.84
N GLY A 40 -4.73 -18.60 7.96
CA GLY A 40 -4.03 -17.32 7.82
C GLY A 40 -4.13 -16.43 9.08
N PRO A 41 -5.34 -16.05 9.50
CA PRO A 41 -5.52 -15.07 10.59
C PRO A 41 -5.38 -15.72 11.97
N GLY A 42 -4.55 -15.14 12.83
CA GLY A 42 -4.50 -15.48 14.26
C GLY A 42 -3.84 -16.81 14.61
N PHE A 43 -3.48 -17.65 13.63
CA PHE A 43 -2.68 -18.84 13.87
C PHE A 43 -1.20 -18.49 13.99
N ASP A 44 -0.65 -18.72 15.17
CA ASP A 44 0.76 -18.49 15.51
C ASP A 44 1.32 -19.71 16.25
N TYR A 45 2.02 -20.58 15.52
CA TYR A 45 2.71 -21.73 16.09
C TYR A 45 4.20 -21.64 15.73
N PRO A 46 5.11 -21.54 16.72
CA PRO A 46 6.49 -21.16 16.44
C PRO A 46 7.33 -22.28 15.82
N HIS A 47 6.91 -23.54 15.97
CA HIS A 47 7.74 -24.71 15.66
C HIS A 47 7.48 -25.35 14.29
N ILE A 48 6.92 -24.62 13.33
CA ILE A 48 6.73 -25.14 11.97
C ILE A 48 8.08 -25.27 11.27
N ARG A 49 8.41 -26.49 10.84
CA ARG A 49 9.70 -26.83 10.20
C ARG A 49 9.67 -26.83 8.69
N LEU A 50 8.50 -27.04 8.09
CA LEU A 50 8.36 -27.18 6.66
C LEU A 50 7.04 -26.59 6.20
N VAL A 51 7.11 -25.68 5.22
CA VAL A 51 5.95 -25.19 4.48
C VAL A 51 6.09 -25.61 3.02
N ILE A 52 5.09 -26.30 2.50
CA ILE A 52 5.06 -26.73 1.10
C ILE A 52 3.89 -26.03 0.39
N HIS A 53 4.21 -25.22 -0.60
CA HIS A 53 3.24 -24.69 -1.56
C HIS A 53 3.09 -25.69 -2.70
N VAL A 54 1.88 -26.20 -2.90
CA VAL A 54 1.53 -27.02 -4.06
C VAL A 54 1.00 -26.08 -5.14
N ASP A 55 1.61 -26.13 -6.32
CA ASP A 55 1.44 -25.18 -7.43
C ASP A 55 2.08 -23.80 -7.17
N ALA A 56 2.13 -23.01 -8.24
CA ALA A 56 2.70 -21.66 -8.21
C ALA A 56 1.83 -20.74 -7.33
N PRO A 57 2.40 -20.12 -6.28
CA PRO A 57 1.74 -19.01 -5.61
C PRO A 57 1.44 -17.89 -6.60
N SER A 58 0.35 -17.16 -6.37
CA SER A 58 -0.08 -16.10 -7.29
C SER A 58 0.66 -14.77 -7.05
N LEU A 59 0.92 -14.45 -5.78
CA LEU A 59 1.51 -13.20 -5.31
C LEU A 59 2.68 -13.51 -4.36
N LEU A 60 3.73 -12.70 -4.42
CA LEU A 60 4.92 -12.83 -3.57
C LEU A 60 4.61 -12.43 -2.13
N THR A 61 3.73 -11.45 -1.92
CA THR A 61 3.24 -11.09 -0.57
C THR A 61 2.59 -12.28 0.14
N ASP A 62 1.60 -12.91 -0.49
CA ASP A 62 0.91 -14.09 0.04
C ASP A 62 1.91 -15.20 0.36
N PHE A 63 2.77 -15.53 -0.60
CA PHE A 63 3.83 -16.51 -0.42
C PHE A 63 4.74 -16.17 0.78
N SER A 64 5.14 -14.90 0.93
CA SER A 64 6.04 -14.48 2.03
C SER A 64 5.39 -14.61 3.41
N GLN A 65 4.09 -14.33 3.53
CA GLN A 65 3.36 -14.50 4.79
C GLN A 65 3.15 -15.97 5.12
N GLU A 66 2.81 -16.77 4.12
CA GLU A 66 2.54 -18.20 4.27
C GLU A 66 3.83 -18.95 4.62
N SER A 67 4.91 -18.70 3.88
CA SER A 67 6.23 -19.30 4.15
C SER A 67 6.83 -18.80 5.47
N GLY A 68 6.61 -17.52 5.84
CA GLY A 68 7.05 -16.91 7.10
C GLY A 68 6.37 -17.44 8.37
N ARG A 69 5.49 -18.44 8.27
CA ARG A 69 4.99 -19.21 9.42
C ARG A 69 6.03 -20.19 9.95
N ALA A 70 6.96 -20.61 9.10
CA ALA A 70 8.03 -21.52 9.45
C ALA A 70 9.10 -20.83 10.32
N GLY A 71 9.72 -21.57 11.24
CA GLY A 71 10.96 -21.11 11.91
C GLY A 71 10.81 -19.91 12.85
N ARG A 72 9.62 -19.64 13.41
CA ARG A 72 9.40 -18.50 14.32
C ARG A 72 10.04 -18.66 15.69
N ASP A 73 10.48 -19.86 16.04
CA ASP A 73 11.37 -20.14 17.17
C ASP A 73 12.85 -19.80 16.89
N GLY A 74 13.19 -19.38 15.67
CA GLY A 74 14.56 -19.05 15.25
C GLY A 74 15.37 -20.26 14.79
N GLU A 75 14.81 -21.48 14.86
CA GLU A 75 15.44 -22.68 14.34
C GLU A 75 15.23 -22.82 12.83
N VAL A 76 16.14 -23.55 12.18
CA VAL A 76 16.11 -23.76 10.72
C VAL A 76 14.77 -24.36 10.30
N ALA A 77 14.21 -23.80 9.23
CA ALA A 77 13.00 -24.28 8.60
C ALA A 77 13.07 -24.13 7.08
N GLU A 78 12.33 -24.97 6.37
CA GLU A 78 12.32 -25.03 4.91
C GLU A 78 10.99 -24.53 4.34
N SER A 79 11.09 -23.84 3.19
CA SER A 79 9.93 -23.50 2.36
C SER A 79 10.17 -24.04 0.96
N ILE A 80 9.24 -24.87 0.48
CA ILE A 80 9.33 -25.57 -0.80
C ILE A 80 8.12 -25.19 -1.65
N VAL A 81 8.37 -24.81 -2.91
CA VAL A 81 7.32 -24.67 -3.92
C VAL A 81 7.39 -25.86 -4.87
N LEU A 82 6.33 -26.65 -4.92
CA LEU A 82 6.17 -27.73 -5.89
C LEU A 82 5.53 -27.17 -7.15
N LEU A 83 6.36 -26.89 -8.14
CA LEU A 83 5.95 -26.28 -9.39
C LEU A 83 5.65 -27.35 -10.45
N SER A 84 4.53 -27.18 -11.15
CA SER A 84 4.23 -28.00 -12.32
C SER A 84 5.31 -27.84 -13.39
N ALA A 85 5.74 -28.94 -14.01
CA ALA A 85 6.69 -28.91 -15.13
C ALA A 85 6.17 -28.12 -16.35
N ALA A 86 4.85 -27.88 -16.42
CA ALA A 86 4.23 -27.08 -17.47
C ALA A 86 4.16 -25.57 -17.13
N TRP A 87 4.56 -25.17 -15.92
CA TRP A 87 4.53 -23.77 -15.52
C TRP A 87 5.51 -22.94 -16.36
N GLN A 88 5.05 -21.74 -16.74
CA GLN A 88 5.87 -20.77 -17.47
C GLN A 88 5.58 -19.35 -16.94
N PRO A 89 6.60 -18.48 -16.86
CA PRO A 89 6.40 -17.08 -16.49
C PRO A 89 5.58 -16.36 -17.58
N GLN A 90 4.82 -15.33 -17.18
CA GLN A 90 4.01 -14.54 -18.10
C GLN A 90 4.86 -13.39 -18.65
N LEU A 91 5.61 -13.66 -19.73
CA LEU A 91 6.51 -12.67 -20.33
C LEU A 91 5.77 -11.75 -21.32
N GLY A 92 6.18 -10.48 -21.38
CA GLY A 92 5.75 -9.52 -22.41
C GLY A 92 4.35 -8.92 -22.22
N ARG A 93 3.64 -9.28 -21.15
CA ARG A 93 2.39 -8.63 -20.75
C ARG A 93 2.60 -7.89 -19.43
N PRO A 94 2.08 -6.66 -19.28
CA PRO A 94 2.08 -6.00 -17.98
C PRO A 94 1.29 -6.85 -16.98
N VAL A 95 1.93 -7.18 -15.87
CA VAL A 95 1.31 -7.80 -14.69
C VAL A 95 1.55 -6.89 -13.49
N ALA A 96 0.76 -7.03 -12.43
CA ALA A 96 0.99 -6.30 -11.19
C ALA A 96 2.39 -6.62 -10.62
N ALA A 97 3.04 -5.65 -9.99
CA ALA A 97 4.41 -5.77 -9.49
C ALA A 97 4.62 -6.98 -8.57
N ASP A 98 3.63 -7.27 -7.73
CA ASP A 98 3.63 -8.42 -6.82
C ASP A 98 3.64 -9.78 -7.56
N LYS A 99 2.81 -9.89 -8.60
CA LYS A 99 2.79 -11.07 -9.48
C LYS A 99 4.07 -11.19 -10.30
N GLU A 100 4.63 -10.06 -10.74
CA GLU A 100 5.92 -10.02 -11.42
C GLU A 100 7.03 -10.55 -10.50
N ALA A 101 7.05 -10.07 -9.25
CA ALA A 101 8.02 -10.49 -8.24
C ALA A 101 7.88 -11.98 -7.89
N MET A 102 6.65 -12.51 -7.85
CA MET A 102 6.41 -13.94 -7.65
C MET A 102 6.96 -14.77 -8.82
N GLN A 103 6.73 -14.34 -10.05
CA GLN A 103 7.28 -15.03 -11.23
C GLN A 103 8.81 -14.99 -11.23
N LEU A 104 9.38 -13.84 -10.87
CA LEU A 104 10.82 -13.65 -10.74
C LEU A 104 11.42 -14.58 -9.67
N TYR A 105 10.73 -14.74 -8.53
CA TYR A 105 11.11 -15.66 -7.46
C TYR A 105 11.08 -17.12 -7.96
N LEU A 106 10.02 -17.51 -8.67
CA LEU A 106 9.84 -18.89 -9.18
C LEU A 106 10.82 -19.26 -10.30
N LEU A 107 11.34 -18.28 -11.04
CA LEU A 107 12.35 -18.53 -12.07
C LEU A 107 13.67 -19.06 -11.49
N GLN A 108 13.95 -18.76 -10.22
CA GLN A 108 15.17 -19.20 -9.53
C GLN A 108 16.47 -18.81 -10.27
N GLU A 109 16.45 -17.71 -11.05
CA GLU A 109 17.61 -17.15 -11.74
C GLU A 109 18.46 -16.24 -10.84
N TYR A 110 17.85 -15.73 -9.77
CA TYR A 110 18.47 -14.84 -8.78
C TYR A 110 18.34 -15.40 -7.37
N CYS A 111 19.16 -14.90 -6.45
CA CYS A 111 19.04 -15.21 -5.03
C CYS A 111 17.59 -15.00 -4.54
N SER A 112 16.96 -16.04 -3.98
CA SER A 112 15.58 -15.99 -3.48
C SER A 112 15.37 -14.89 -2.43
N ARG A 113 16.32 -14.73 -1.50
CA ARG A 113 16.30 -13.64 -0.50
C ARG A 113 16.48 -12.27 -1.14
N GLY A 114 17.26 -12.19 -2.22
CA GLY A 114 17.40 -10.97 -3.01
C GLY A 114 16.10 -10.57 -3.71
N VAL A 115 15.37 -11.51 -4.30
CA VAL A 115 14.07 -11.22 -4.92
C VAL A 115 13.06 -10.75 -3.85
N LEU A 116 12.98 -11.44 -2.72
CA LEU A 116 12.13 -11.03 -1.59
C LEU A 116 12.49 -9.63 -1.09
N SER A 117 13.78 -9.38 -0.83
CA SER A 117 14.26 -8.09 -0.34
C SER A 117 14.04 -6.95 -1.34
N GLN A 118 14.14 -7.21 -2.65
CA GLN A 118 13.81 -6.21 -3.68
C GLN A 118 12.38 -5.68 -3.55
N PHE A 119 11.47 -6.60 -3.23
CA PHE A 119 10.05 -6.36 -3.28
C PHE A 119 9.51 -5.86 -1.94
N LEU A 120 10.04 -6.37 -0.82
CA LEU A 120 9.55 -6.08 0.52
C LEU A 120 10.32 -4.95 1.23
N ASP A 121 11.58 -4.69 0.85
CA ASP A 121 12.44 -3.73 1.54
C ASP A 121 12.70 -2.46 0.71
N SER A 122 13.10 -1.39 1.40
CA SER A 122 13.60 -0.18 0.77
C SER A 122 14.95 -0.43 0.09
N LYS A 123 15.22 0.25 -1.05
CA LYS A 123 16.46 0.04 -1.83
C LYS A 123 17.78 0.06 -1.04
N PRO A 124 17.97 0.95 -0.05
CA PRO A 124 19.19 0.96 0.76
C PRO A 124 19.38 -0.30 1.61
N ASP A 125 18.30 -1.02 1.91
CA ASP A 125 18.28 -2.17 2.80
C ASP A 125 18.32 -3.50 2.04
N TRP A 126 18.50 -3.48 0.72
CA TRP A 126 18.52 -4.69 -0.09
C TRP A 126 19.64 -5.66 0.30
N ARG A 127 19.27 -6.92 0.51
CA ARG A 127 20.17 -8.00 0.95
C ARG A 127 20.14 -9.22 0.04
N TRP A 128 21.08 -10.13 0.28
CA TRP A 128 21.17 -11.46 -0.30
C TRP A 128 20.98 -12.52 0.78
N CYS A 129 21.38 -13.77 0.50
CA CYS A 129 21.81 -14.68 1.56
C CYS A 129 23.12 -14.15 2.17
N MET A 130 23.03 -13.46 3.29
CA MET A 130 24.16 -12.87 4.00
C MET A 130 24.80 -13.90 4.94
N GLU A 131 26.03 -13.64 5.39
CA GLU A 131 26.65 -14.44 6.45
C GLU A 131 25.75 -14.47 7.70
N GLY A 132 25.45 -15.68 8.20
CA GLY A 132 24.49 -15.91 9.29
C GLY A 132 23.08 -16.32 8.83
N ASP A 133 22.77 -16.19 7.52
CA ASP A 133 21.54 -16.72 6.95
C ASP A 133 21.71 -18.17 6.47
N GLU A 134 20.61 -18.90 6.33
CA GLU A 134 20.60 -20.12 5.51
C GLU A 134 20.73 -19.77 4.01
N LEU A 135 21.38 -20.64 3.24
CA LEU A 135 21.48 -20.45 1.79
C LEU A 135 20.16 -20.78 1.11
N CYS A 136 19.82 -20.03 0.06
CA CYS A 136 18.74 -20.42 -0.84
C CYS A 136 19.25 -21.44 -1.87
N SER A 137 18.33 -22.07 -2.61
CA SER A 137 18.61 -23.02 -3.68
C SER A 137 19.47 -22.48 -4.83
N VAL A 138 19.59 -21.15 -4.97
CA VAL A 138 20.34 -20.49 -6.05
C VAL A 138 21.74 -20.08 -5.62
N CYS A 139 21.95 -19.70 -4.36
CA CYS A 139 23.23 -19.19 -3.88
C CYS A 139 24.20 -20.34 -3.57
N PRO A 140 25.37 -20.41 -4.23
CA PRO A 140 26.36 -21.44 -3.93
C PRO A 140 27.13 -21.16 -2.62
N GLU A 141 27.23 -19.89 -2.23
CA GLU A 141 27.93 -19.42 -1.03
C GLU A 141 27.31 -18.12 -0.52
N HIS A 142 27.64 -17.74 0.72
CA HIS A 142 27.14 -16.52 1.35
C HIS A 142 27.76 -15.26 0.74
N HIS A 143 26.98 -14.19 0.70
CA HIS A 143 27.45 -12.88 0.25
C HIS A 143 28.02 -12.07 1.41
N ALA A 144 29.25 -11.59 1.26
CA ALA A 144 29.93 -10.76 2.26
C ALA A 144 29.51 -9.28 2.24
N GLN A 145 28.86 -8.82 1.16
CA GLN A 145 28.44 -7.42 0.99
C GLN A 145 26.95 -7.35 0.68
N CYS A 146 26.28 -6.31 1.19
CA CYS A 146 24.87 -6.03 0.88
C CYS A 146 24.67 -5.81 -0.63
N ARG A 147 23.42 -5.92 -1.07
CA ARG A 147 23.09 -5.74 -2.48
C ARG A 147 23.22 -4.26 -2.87
N PRO A 148 23.90 -3.95 -3.99
CA PRO A 148 23.90 -2.59 -4.51
C PRO A 148 22.48 -2.11 -4.82
N PRO A 149 22.08 -0.88 -4.43
CA PRO A 149 20.75 -0.35 -4.70
C PRO A 149 20.49 -0.09 -6.20
N THR A 150 21.52 -0.18 -7.03
CA THR A 150 21.47 -0.03 -8.49
C THR A 150 21.20 -1.35 -9.22
N LEU A 151 21.25 -2.48 -8.52
CA LEU A 151 21.07 -3.80 -9.13
C LEU A 151 19.62 -4.25 -8.93
N GLU A 152 18.81 -4.05 -9.97
CA GLU A 152 17.42 -4.48 -10.03
C GLU A 152 17.28 -5.76 -10.84
N PHE A 153 16.46 -6.68 -10.33
CA PHE A 153 16.04 -7.88 -11.04
C PHE A 153 14.74 -7.62 -11.79
N HIS A 154 14.64 -8.17 -12.98
CA HIS A 154 13.47 -8.05 -13.84
C HIS A 154 13.22 -9.37 -14.54
N LEU A 155 11.97 -9.62 -14.93
CA LEU A 155 11.67 -10.75 -15.80
C LEU A 155 12.40 -10.60 -17.14
N PRO A 156 12.87 -11.72 -17.74
CA PRO A 156 13.46 -11.70 -19.08
C PRO A 156 12.51 -11.05 -20.08
N ARG A 157 12.94 -9.96 -20.73
CA ARG A 157 12.17 -9.37 -21.82
C ARG A 157 12.29 -10.28 -23.05
N PRO A 158 11.18 -10.56 -23.77
CA PRO A 158 11.27 -11.25 -25.05
C PRO A 158 12.22 -10.45 -25.97
N LEU A 159 13.18 -11.14 -26.58
CA LEU A 159 14.01 -10.54 -27.63
C LEU A 159 13.06 -10.07 -28.74
N ARG A 160 12.91 -8.75 -28.92
CA ARG A 160 12.27 -8.20 -30.10
C ARG A 160 13.16 -8.55 -31.28
N ASP A 161 12.68 -9.38 -32.19
CA ASP A 161 13.34 -9.58 -33.48
C ASP A 161 13.57 -8.21 -34.12
N LYS A 162 14.83 -7.94 -34.46
CA LYS A 162 15.24 -6.72 -35.18
C LYS A 162 14.86 -6.85 -36.65
N THR A 163 13.57 -6.92 -36.92
CA THR A 163 12.99 -6.74 -38.25
C THR A 163 11.62 -6.15 -38.07
N GLU A 164 11.57 -4.82 -37.97
CA GLU A 164 10.81 -3.98 -38.91
C GLU A 164 10.81 -2.54 -38.39
N ALA A 165 11.46 -1.68 -39.17
CA ALA A 165 11.31 -0.26 -39.09
C ALA A 165 9.95 0.12 -39.68
N GLY A 166 9.17 0.93 -38.97
CA GLY A 166 8.18 1.79 -39.60
C GLY A 166 6.83 1.92 -38.90
N GLN A 167 6.48 3.19 -38.72
CA GLN A 167 5.13 3.77 -38.66
C GLN A 167 4.47 3.93 -37.30
N ASP A 168 4.46 5.20 -36.90
CA ASP A 168 3.48 5.87 -36.06
C ASP A 168 2.04 5.46 -36.41
N GLY A 169 1.20 5.29 -35.39
CA GLY A 169 -0.22 5.01 -35.54
C GLY A 169 -0.93 5.03 -34.19
N ASP A 170 -1.60 6.15 -33.96
CA ASP A 170 -2.49 6.48 -32.85
C ASP A 170 -3.73 5.55 -32.73
N ASN A 171 -4.24 5.51 -31.50
CA ASN A 171 -5.59 5.14 -31.04
C ASN A 171 -6.09 3.68 -30.99
N GLY A 172 -6.50 3.29 -29.79
CA GLY A 172 -7.28 2.07 -29.53
C GLY A 172 -7.55 1.84 -28.04
N SER A 173 -8.30 2.74 -27.40
CA SER A 173 -8.93 2.50 -26.09
C SER A 173 -9.82 1.27 -26.15
N ALA A 174 -9.44 0.20 -25.45
CA ALA A 174 -10.32 -0.93 -25.19
C ALA A 174 -10.76 -0.87 -23.73
N ASP A 175 -12.00 -0.41 -23.54
CA ASP A 175 -12.78 -0.58 -22.32
C ASP A 175 -12.81 -2.07 -21.95
N LEU A 176 -12.05 -2.45 -20.92
CA LEU A 176 -12.21 -3.74 -20.27
C LEU A 176 -13.18 -3.55 -19.11
N ALA A 177 -14.38 -4.09 -19.30
CA ALA A 177 -15.39 -4.23 -18.27
C ALA A 177 -14.79 -4.90 -17.04
N VAL A 178 -14.65 -4.11 -15.96
CA VAL A 178 -14.28 -4.60 -14.64
C VAL A 178 -15.42 -5.47 -14.14
N SER A 179 -15.26 -6.79 -14.24
CA SER A 179 -16.10 -7.71 -13.49
C SER A 179 -15.69 -7.59 -12.03
N GLU A 180 -16.55 -7.02 -11.18
CA GLU A 180 -16.39 -7.01 -9.72
C GLU A 180 -16.12 -8.45 -9.24
N MET A 181 -14.86 -8.74 -8.91
CA MET A 181 -14.52 -9.91 -8.10
C MET A 181 -14.82 -9.56 -6.65
N ILE A 182 -15.74 -10.30 -6.06
CA ILE A 182 -16.08 -10.16 -4.64
C ILE A 182 -15.04 -10.94 -3.84
N PHE A 183 -14.08 -10.24 -3.24
CA PHE A 183 -13.10 -10.80 -2.32
C PHE A 183 -13.72 -10.96 -0.93
N THR A 184 -13.47 -12.08 -0.25
CA THR A 184 -13.88 -12.29 1.14
C THR A 184 -12.73 -12.84 1.96
N GLY A 185 -12.42 -12.23 3.11
CA GLY A 185 -11.47 -12.76 4.09
C GLY A 185 -10.11 -12.01 4.15
N PRO A 186 -9.01 -12.66 4.55
CA PRO A 186 -7.70 -12.01 4.81
C PRO A 186 -7.07 -11.38 3.57
N ALA A 187 -7.40 -11.90 2.39
CA ALA A 187 -7.05 -11.31 1.09
C ALA A 187 -7.76 -9.97 0.84
N GLU A 188 -8.95 -9.72 1.42
CA GLU A 188 -9.57 -8.39 1.43
C GLU A 188 -8.79 -7.45 2.35
N VAL A 189 -8.27 -7.94 3.48
CA VAL A 189 -7.43 -7.13 4.38
C VAL A 189 -6.11 -6.78 3.68
N LEU A 190 -5.45 -7.72 3.00
CA LEU A 190 -4.18 -7.45 2.29
C LEU A 190 -4.37 -6.68 0.99
N HIS A 191 -5.44 -6.92 0.23
CA HIS A 191 -5.80 -6.09 -0.92
C HIS A 191 -6.15 -4.67 -0.48
N GLN A 192 -6.87 -4.53 0.63
CA GLN A 192 -7.03 -3.24 1.28
C GLN A 192 -5.64 -2.70 1.62
N ASP A 193 -4.76 -3.37 2.36
CA ASP A 193 -3.40 -2.90 2.70
C ASP A 193 -2.54 -2.47 1.48
N GLN A 194 -2.61 -3.19 0.35
CA GLN A 194 -1.89 -2.84 -0.88
C GLN A 194 -2.52 -1.67 -1.64
N VAL A 195 -3.84 -1.66 -1.82
CA VAL A 195 -4.57 -0.50 -2.39
C VAL A 195 -4.39 0.73 -1.49
N ARG A 196 -4.32 0.50 -0.17
CA ARG A 196 -4.07 1.49 0.88
C ARG A 196 -2.71 2.15 0.74
N ASP A 197 -1.65 1.34 0.64
CA ASP A 197 -0.28 1.83 0.43
C ASP A 197 -0.13 2.51 -0.94
N GLU A 198 -0.78 2.00 -1.98
CA GLU A 198 -0.75 2.62 -3.31
C GLU A 198 -1.46 3.98 -3.35
N GLU A 199 -2.62 4.12 -2.71
CA GLU A 199 -3.35 5.39 -2.64
C GLU A 199 -2.58 6.45 -1.86
N LEU A 200 -2.00 6.06 -0.72
CA LEU A 200 -1.24 6.98 0.12
C LEU A 200 0.10 7.36 -0.51
N SER A 201 0.81 6.37 -1.08
CA SER A 201 2.06 6.61 -1.83
C SER A 201 1.83 7.49 -3.05
N ARG A 202 0.71 7.32 -3.76
CA ARG A 202 0.35 8.20 -4.87
C ARG A 202 0.08 9.61 -4.38
N TYR A 203 -0.74 9.76 -3.34
CA TYR A 203 -1.01 11.07 -2.75
C TYR A 203 0.28 11.78 -2.32
N GLU A 204 1.24 11.06 -1.74
CA GLU A 204 2.56 11.61 -1.41
C GLU A 204 3.35 12.04 -2.65
N ARG A 205 3.38 11.22 -3.72
CA ARG A 205 4.01 11.62 -5.00
C ARG A 205 3.38 12.87 -5.61
N ASP A 206 2.06 13.00 -5.53
CA ASP A 206 1.36 14.16 -6.06
C ASP A 206 1.70 15.42 -5.24
N LEU A 207 1.81 15.29 -3.92
CA LEU A 207 2.28 16.37 -3.04
C LEU A 207 3.71 16.79 -3.39
N GLU A 208 4.63 15.85 -3.59
CA GLU A 208 6.00 16.19 -3.95
C GLU A 208 6.09 16.84 -5.33
N THR A 209 5.31 16.36 -6.31
CA THR A 209 5.24 16.93 -7.66
C THR A 209 4.76 18.38 -7.65
N MET A 210 3.78 18.68 -6.78
CA MET A 210 3.17 20.00 -6.69
C MET A 210 3.85 20.93 -5.66
N LYS A 211 4.96 20.48 -5.08
CA LYS A 211 5.71 21.24 -4.08
C LYS A 211 6.26 22.51 -4.68
N GLY A 212 6.22 23.59 -3.90
CA GLY A 212 6.63 24.92 -4.34
C GLY A 212 5.60 25.67 -5.20
N CYS A 213 4.49 25.04 -5.59
CA CYS A 213 3.40 25.66 -6.34
C CYS A 213 2.27 26.17 -5.44
N CYS A 214 1.50 27.15 -5.94
CA CYS A 214 0.32 27.67 -5.25
C CYS A 214 -0.93 26.87 -5.63
N LEU A 215 -1.26 25.89 -4.79
CA LEU A 215 -2.37 24.97 -5.08
C LEU A 215 -3.74 25.66 -5.10
N TYR A 216 -3.93 26.73 -4.31
CA TYR A 216 -5.16 27.50 -4.40
C TYR A 216 -5.34 28.14 -5.79
N CYS A 217 -4.28 28.74 -6.34
CA CYS A 217 -4.32 29.32 -7.68
C CYS A 217 -4.46 28.23 -8.76
N ARG A 218 -3.81 27.07 -8.57
CA ARG A 218 -3.93 25.93 -9.48
C ARG A 218 -5.38 25.43 -9.59
N VAL A 219 -6.06 25.18 -8.47
CA VAL A 219 -7.48 24.74 -8.47
C VAL A 219 -8.39 25.76 -9.16
N GLU A 220 -8.07 27.04 -9.03
CA GLU A 220 -8.85 28.14 -9.62
C GLU A 220 -8.51 28.41 -11.09
N GLY A 221 -7.61 27.63 -11.70
CA GLY A 221 -7.19 27.81 -13.09
C GLY A 221 -6.38 29.09 -13.34
N LYS A 222 -5.69 29.61 -12.31
CA LYS A 222 -4.86 30.83 -12.38
C LYS A 222 -3.38 30.47 -12.40
N SER A 223 -2.53 31.44 -12.76
CA SER A 223 -1.06 31.30 -12.64
C SER A 223 -0.69 30.86 -11.21
N PHE A 224 0.09 29.78 -11.11
CA PHE A 224 0.34 29.05 -9.87
C PHE A 224 1.82 28.79 -9.58
N GLU A 225 2.73 29.28 -10.44
CA GLU A 225 4.19 29.18 -10.28
C GLU A 225 4.71 30.18 -9.24
N HIS A 226 4.20 30.09 -8.02
CA HIS A 226 4.64 30.86 -6.87
C HIS A 226 4.35 30.09 -5.59
N THR A 227 5.09 30.38 -4.53
CA THR A 227 4.87 29.75 -3.23
C THR A 227 3.58 30.25 -2.58
N VAL A 228 3.04 29.47 -1.64
CA VAL A 228 1.86 29.87 -0.86
C VAL A 228 2.10 31.19 -0.10
N THR A 229 3.33 31.41 0.37
CA THR A 229 3.72 32.67 1.02
C THR A 229 3.73 33.84 0.03
N ALA A 230 4.04 33.63 -1.25
CA ALA A 230 3.97 34.69 -2.25
C ALA A 230 2.53 34.96 -2.77
N CYS A 231 1.57 34.09 -2.44
CA CYS A 231 0.21 34.22 -2.97
C CYS A 231 -0.58 35.39 -2.31
N ALA A 232 -1.03 36.35 -3.12
CA ALA A 232 -1.86 37.47 -2.66
C ALA A 232 -3.19 37.02 -2.03
N ARG A 233 -3.71 35.85 -2.44
CA ARG A 233 -4.99 35.29 -1.97
C ARG A 233 -4.84 34.34 -0.77
N ARG A 234 -3.64 34.17 -0.22
CA ARG A 234 -3.39 33.25 0.89
C ARG A 234 -4.26 33.53 2.12
N PHE A 235 -4.62 34.80 2.33
CA PHE A 235 -5.42 35.21 3.48
C PHE A 235 -6.87 34.73 3.44
N ASP A 236 -7.39 34.29 2.30
CA ASP A 236 -8.77 33.82 2.19
C ASP A 236 -8.95 32.50 2.95
N TRP A 237 -8.10 31.52 2.66
CA TRP A 237 -8.13 30.23 3.34
C TRP A 237 -7.57 30.31 4.77
N ILE A 238 -6.58 31.18 5.04
CA ILE A 238 -6.06 31.39 6.41
C ILE A 238 -7.17 31.92 7.32
N ARG A 239 -7.96 32.90 6.86
CA ARG A 239 -9.08 33.45 7.66
C ARG A 239 -10.17 32.41 7.89
N ALA A 240 -10.50 31.61 6.88
CA ALA A 240 -11.47 30.52 7.00
C ALA A 240 -11.01 29.47 8.02
N LYS A 241 -9.73 29.05 7.96
CA LYS A 241 -9.10 28.13 8.92
C LYS A 241 -9.17 28.67 10.35
N GLN A 242 -8.77 29.93 10.55
CA GLN A 242 -8.80 30.55 11.87
C GLN A 242 -10.23 30.68 12.43
N LYS A 243 -11.23 30.90 11.57
CA LYS A 243 -12.63 30.96 11.98
C LYS A 243 -13.13 29.59 12.46
N ALA A 244 -12.83 28.52 11.74
CA ALA A 244 -13.16 27.16 12.16
C ALA A 244 -12.52 26.79 13.51
N LEU A 245 -11.24 27.11 13.70
CA LEU A 245 -10.53 26.89 14.96
C LEU A 245 -11.19 27.63 16.14
N ARG A 246 -11.52 28.91 15.98
CA ARG A 246 -12.18 29.69 17.04
C ARG A 246 -13.56 29.15 17.41
N ASP A 247 -14.35 28.74 16.41
CA ASP A 247 -15.67 28.16 16.64
C ASP A 247 -15.58 26.85 17.45
N CYS A 248 -14.63 25.97 17.13
CA CYS A 248 -14.39 24.74 17.88
C CYS A 248 -13.93 25.03 19.32
N GLN A 249 -12.98 25.96 19.49
CA GLN A 249 -12.50 26.40 20.81
C GLN A 249 -13.64 26.98 21.66
N SER A 250 -14.54 27.78 21.08
CA SER A 250 -15.69 28.34 21.79
C SER A 250 -16.65 27.27 22.33
N LYS A 251 -16.70 26.12 21.64
CA LYS A 251 -17.53 24.96 22.00
C LYS A 251 -16.78 23.93 22.85
N LYS A 252 -15.55 24.22 23.28
CA LYS A 252 -14.65 23.29 23.97
C LYS A 252 -14.47 21.96 23.23
N LYS A 253 -14.46 22.03 21.89
CA LYS A 253 -14.22 20.89 21.00
C LYS A 253 -12.91 21.09 20.25
N GLU A 254 -12.21 20.01 19.96
CA GLU A 254 -11.10 20.04 19.01
C GLU A 254 -11.66 20.06 17.58
N TRP A 255 -10.98 20.75 16.66
CA TRP A 255 -11.41 20.80 15.26
C TRP A 255 -11.11 19.49 14.52
N MET A 256 -10.04 18.81 14.92
CA MET A 256 -9.57 17.54 14.35
C MET A 256 -9.29 16.58 15.50
N ASP A 257 -9.47 15.28 15.24
CA ASP A 257 -9.13 14.23 16.20
C ASP A 257 -7.62 14.24 16.51
N ARG A 258 -7.29 13.98 17.78
CA ARG A 258 -5.88 13.83 18.20
C ARG A 258 -5.21 12.69 17.43
N HIS A 259 -3.99 12.97 16.96
CA HIS A 259 -3.11 12.03 16.27
C HIS A 259 -3.65 11.55 14.91
N ALA A 260 -4.75 12.11 14.40
CA ALA A 260 -5.22 11.80 13.06
C ALA A 260 -4.34 12.44 11.98
N VAL A 261 -3.86 13.67 12.23
CA VAL A 261 -2.97 14.39 11.31
C VAL A 261 -2.06 15.35 12.05
N CYS A 262 -0.94 15.73 11.44
CA CYS A 262 -0.08 16.80 11.93
C CYS A 262 -0.81 18.16 11.87
N TRP A 263 -0.83 18.91 12.96
CA TRP A 263 -1.51 20.22 13.05
C TRP A 263 -0.93 21.31 12.14
N LYS A 264 0.29 21.13 11.64
CA LYS A 264 0.98 22.09 10.78
C LYS A 264 0.69 21.84 9.29
N CYS A 265 0.95 20.61 8.83
CA CYS A 265 0.83 20.25 7.41
C CYS A 265 -0.44 19.46 7.05
N TYR A 266 -1.22 19.04 8.05
CA TYR A 266 -2.44 18.22 7.89
C TYR A 266 -2.18 16.82 7.32
N GLN A 267 -0.94 16.37 7.24
CA GLN A 267 -0.63 15.03 6.75
C GLN A 267 -0.75 13.98 7.86
N PRO A 268 -1.15 12.75 7.54
CA PRO A 268 -1.19 11.65 8.49
C PRO A 268 0.23 11.21 8.90
N GLN A 269 0.34 10.37 9.93
CA GLN A 269 1.62 9.97 10.55
C GLN A 269 2.57 9.27 9.57
N GLU A 270 2.02 8.54 8.62
CA GLU A 270 2.74 7.79 7.59
C GLU A 270 3.52 8.73 6.66
N ILE A 271 2.98 9.94 6.42
CA ILE A 271 3.60 10.98 5.58
C ILE A 271 4.37 12.00 6.44
N CYS A 272 3.92 12.26 7.67
CA CYS A 272 4.51 13.24 8.57
C CYS A 272 4.66 12.68 9.97
N ARG A 273 5.90 12.29 10.32
CA ARG A 273 6.25 11.81 11.66
C ARG A 273 5.95 12.81 12.78
N ALA A 274 5.91 14.12 12.49
CA ALA A 274 5.47 15.12 13.46
C ALA A 274 3.96 15.07 13.80
N ALA A 275 3.19 14.15 13.19
CA ALA A 275 1.84 13.79 13.62
C ALA A 275 1.84 12.75 14.77
N ASP A 276 2.93 12.00 14.94
CA ASP A 276 3.12 11.02 16.00
C ASP A 276 3.41 11.75 17.32
N PRO A 277 2.56 11.58 18.36
CA PRO A 277 2.74 12.23 19.65
C PRO A 277 3.99 11.75 20.42
N GLU A 278 4.54 10.58 20.08
CA GLU A 278 5.71 9.99 20.74
C GLU A 278 7.02 10.36 20.03
N TYR A 279 6.95 11.06 18.89
CA TYR A 279 8.12 11.43 18.12
C TYR A 279 8.86 12.64 18.73
N GLU A 280 10.06 12.38 19.26
CA GLU A 280 10.94 13.39 19.88
C GLU A 280 11.96 14.02 18.90
N GLY A 281 11.82 13.76 17.59
CA GLY A 281 12.74 14.26 16.55
C GLY A 281 12.41 15.66 16.02
N ASP A 282 13.00 16.02 14.87
CA ASP A 282 12.77 17.31 14.23
C ASP A 282 11.29 17.46 13.79
N ASN A 283 10.62 18.50 14.31
CA ASN A 283 9.22 18.82 14.04
C ASN A 283 9.03 19.69 12.78
N SER A 284 9.96 19.56 11.83
CA SER A 284 9.85 20.12 10.49
C SER A 284 8.87 19.29 9.66
N CYS A 285 7.98 19.98 8.94
CA CYS A 285 7.00 19.32 8.08
C CYS A 285 7.49 19.36 6.64
N GLN A 286 7.37 18.25 5.92
CA GLN A 286 7.79 18.18 4.51
C GLN A 286 6.81 18.91 3.56
N TYR A 287 5.51 18.91 3.88
CA TYR A 287 4.45 19.44 3.02
C TYR A 287 3.61 20.56 3.70
N PRO A 288 4.23 21.61 4.26
CA PRO A 288 3.51 22.67 4.94
C PRO A 288 2.61 23.42 3.95
N ASP A 289 1.44 23.85 4.42
CA ASP A 289 0.53 24.72 3.67
C ASP A 289 0.08 24.18 2.30
N MET A 290 0.02 22.86 2.07
CA MET A 290 -0.49 22.30 0.81
C MET A 290 -1.99 21.95 0.88
N VAL A 291 -2.42 21.28 1.95
CA VAL A 291 -3.79 20.74 2.08
C VAL A 291 -4.86 21.84 2.18
N MET A 292 -4.64 22.86 3.02
CA MET A 292 -5.65 23.90 3.25
C MET A 292 -5.91 24.79 2.02
N PRO A 293 -4.88 25.26 1.28
CA PRO A 293 -5.10 25.96 0.01
C PRO A 293 -5.88 25.13 -1.02
N LEU A 294 -5.58 23.83 -1.17
CA LEU A 294 -6.33 22.92 -2.04
C LEU A 294 -7.81 22.86 -1.63
N CYS A 295 -8.07 22.55 -0.36
CA CYS A 295 -9.43 22.40 0.15
C CYS A 295 -10.24 23.69 0.00
N PHE A 296 -9.63 24.84 0.23
CA PHE A 296 -10.32 26.12 0.05
C PHE A 296 -10.59 26.43 -1.44
N GLY A 297 -9.67 26.05 -2.34
CA GLY A 297 -9.90 26.06 -3.77
C GLY A 297 -11.10 25.22 -4.19
N ALA A 298 -11.22 23.99 -3.65
CA ALA A 298 -12.34 23.09 -3.93
C ALA A 298 -13.71 23.73 -3.63
N PHE A 299 -13.78 24.55 -2.58
CA PHE A 299 -14.99 25.27 -2.18
C PHE A 299 -15.18 26.59 -2.93
N SER A 300 -14.12 27.20 -3.44
CA SER A 300 -14.19 28.48 -4.15
C SER A 300 -14.60 28.31 -5.61
N ARG A 301 -14.36 27.14 -6.21
CA ARG A 301 -14.61 26.90 -7.64
C ARG A 301 -16.09 26.86 -8.04
N PRO A 302 -16.41 27.20 -9.30
CA PRO A 302 -17.71 26.93 -9.89
C PRO A 302 -18.06 25.43 -9.87
N GLY A 303 -19.34 25.10 -9.75
CA GLY A 303 -19.80 23.70 -9.78
C GLY A 303 -19.47 22.88 -8.52
N ARG A 304 -18.91 23.51 -7.47
CA ARG A 304 -18.54 22.83 -6.21
C ARG A 304 -19.63 21.91 -5.65
N THR A 305 -20.89 22.31 -5.70
CA THR A 305 -22.00 21.52 -5.14
C THR A 305 -22.13 20.19 -5.85
N LYS A 306 -22.09 20.20 -7.19
CA LYS A 306 -22.12 18.96 -7.99
C LYS A 306 -20.89 18.11 -7.73
N TRP A 307 -19.73 18.75 -7.56
CA TRP A 307 -18.49 18.04 -7.29
C TRP A 307 -18.48 17.35 -5.91
N PHE A 308 -18.85 18.06 -4.84
CA PHE A 308 -18.93 17.47 -3.50
C PHE A 308 -20.01 16.40 -3.40
N LEU A 309 -21.15 16.56 -4.09
CA LEU A 309 -22.15 15.50 -4.17
C LEU A 309 -21.62 14.26 -4.91
N LYS A 310 -20.85 14.46 -5.99
CA LYS A 310 -20.25 13.36 -6.75
C LYS A 310 -19.22 12.57 -5.93
N HIS A 311 -18.34 13.26 -5.22
CA HIS A 311 -17.18 12.63 -4.57
C HIS A 311 -17.38 12.28 -3.09
N PHE A 312 -18.29 12.98 -2.41
CA PHE A 312 -18.49 12.84 -0.95
C PHE A 312 -19.96 12.67 -0.56
N ASN A 313 -20.90 12.71 -1.52
CA ASN A 313 -22.34 12.74 -1.26
C ASN A 313 -22.74 13.83 -0.23
N GLU A 314 -22.00 14.94 -0.22
CA GLU A 314 -22.16 16.02 0.75
C GLU A 314 -22.35 17.35 0.02
N SER A 315 -23.00 18.29 0.69
CA SER A 315 -23.12 19.66 0.17
C SER A 315 -23.07 20.68 1.30
N PHE A 316 -22.42 21.81 1.02
CA PHE A 316 -22.16 22.83 2.02
C PHE A 316 -22.74 24.16 1.57
N LYS A 317 -23.58 24.77 2.42
CA LYS A 317 -24.20 26.07 2.12
C LYS A 317 -23.23 27.19 2.46
N THR A 318 -22.49 27.04 3.55
CA THR A 318 -21.53 28.02 4.01
C THR A 318 -20.10 27.48 4.02
N CYS A 319 -19.13 28.39 3.84
CA CYS A 319 -17.71 28.04 3.99
C CYS A 319 -17.43 27.52 5.41
N GLN A 320 -18.17 27.98 6.43
CA GLN A 320 -17.95 27.57 7.80
C GLN A 320 -18.33 26.10 8.03
N GLU A 321 -19.49 25.67 7.52
CA GLU A 321 -19.92 24.27 7.56
C GLU A 321 -18.90 23.37 6.90
N TYR A 322 -18.42 23.75 5.71
CA TYR A 322 -17.39 23.03 4.98
C TYR A 322 -16.08 22.92 5.76
N MET A 323 -15.57 24.03 6.30
CA MET A 323 -14.32 24.02 7.07
C MET A 323 -14.43 23.13 8.32
N LEU A 324 -15.58 23.14 9.01
CA LEU A 324 -15.80 22.23 10.14
C LEU A 324 -15.85 20.77 9.69
N TRP A 325 -16.46 20.48 8.54
CA TRP A 325 -16.50 19.14 7.96
C TRP A 325 -15.11 18.62 7.56
N LEU A 326 -14.22 19.49 7.06
CA LEU A 326 -12.85 19.11 6.70
C LEU A 326 -12.04 18.51 7.87
N GLY A 327 -12.37 18.89 9.11
CA GLY A 327 -11.68 18.39 10.30
C GLY A 327 -12.24 17.08 10.85
N LYS A 328 -13.36 16.58 10.32
CA LYS A 328 -13.91 15.28 10.73
C LYS A 328 -12.99 14.15 10.28
N GLY A 329 -12.90 13.11 11.11
CA GLY A 329 -12.13 11.91 10.82
C GLY A 329 -12.56 11.24 9.51
N ALA A 330 -11.57 10.78 8.77
CA ALA A 330 -11.71 10.08 7.50
C ALA A 330 -10.60 9.03 7.37
N SER A 331 -10.54 8.36 6.23
CA SER A 331 -9.45 7.48 5.86
C SER A 331 -9.02 7.77 4.43
N LEU A 332 -7.71 7.79 4.18
CA LEU A 332 -7.11 7.92 2.86
C LEU A 332 -6.10 6.81 2.73
N GLY A 333 -6.30 5.89 1.78
CA GLY A 333 -5.48 4.70 1.69
C GLY A 333 -5.40 3.96 3.04
N GLY A 334 -6.50 3.84 3.79
CA GLY A 334 -6.54 3.07 5.04
C GLY A 334 -5.92 3.76 6.26
N SER A 335 -5.00 4.69 6.05
CA SER A 335 -4.47 5.53 7.11
C SER A 335 -5.56 6.45 7.65
N ARG A 336 -5.62 6.56 8.99
CA ARG A 336 -6.52 7.49 9.66
C ARG A 336 -6.09 8.91 9.33
N CYS A 337 -7.02 9.72 8.83
CA CYS A 337 -6.76 11.12 8.48
C CYS A 337 -8.02 11.97 8.74
N VAL A 338 -8.11 13.14 8.10
CA VAL A 338 -9.32 13.96 8.09
C VAL A 338 -9.83 14.17 6.67
N ASN A 339 -11.09 14.61 6.52
CA ASN A 339 -11.70 14.86 5.21
C ASN A 339 -10.88 15.80 4.31
N ALA A 340 -10.08 16.70 4.90
CA ALA A 340 -9.17 17.55 4.16
C ALA A 340 -8.16 16.78 3.29
N ASN A 341 -7.65 15.66 3.78
CA ASN A 341 -6.72 14.80 3.03
C ASN A 341 -7.42 14.17 1.82
N CYS A 342 -8.65 13.66 2.01
CA CYS A 342 -9.42 13.05 0.93
C CYS A 342 -9.76 14.08 -0.17
N VAL A 343 -10.13 15.31 0.21
CA VAL A 343 -10.36 16.40 -0.76
C VAL A 343 -9.07 16.75 -1.51
N ALA A 344 -7.95 16.86 -0.80
CA ALA A 344 -6.66 17.15 -1.40
C ALA A 344 -6.22 16.06 -2.39
N ALA A 345 -6.37 14.79 -2.03
CA ALA A 345 -6.01 13.66 -2.88
C ALA A 345 -6.79 13.64 -4.19
N ILE A 346 -8.11 13.86 -4.17
CA ILE A 346 -8.92 13.89 -5.40
C ILE A 346 -8.51 15.07 -6.28
N LEU A 347 -8.30 16.25 -5.70
CA LEU A 347 -7.91 17.44 -6.46
C LEU A 347 -6.53 17.31 -7.11
N LEU A 348 -5.58 16.71 -6.40
CA LEU A 348 -4.23 16.50 -6.94
C LEU A 348 -4.26 15.57 -8.15
N ARG A 349 -5.08 14.51 -8.12
CA ARG A 349 -5.33 13.63 -9.28
C ARG A 349 -6.00 14.34 -10.46
N GLU A 350 -6.69 15.46 -10.25
CA GLU A 350 -7.28 16.27 -11.33
C GLU A 350 -6.24 17.15 -12.05
N PHE A 351 -5.00 17.23 -11.56
CA PHE A 351 -3.96 18.07 -12.16
C PHE A 351 -3.08 17.34 -13.19
N GLU A 352 -3.12 16.01 -13.20
CA GLU A 352 -2.61 15.12 -14.25
C GLU A 352 -3.47 15.23 -15.51
#